data_AF-A0A836JZV1-F1
#
_entry.id   AF-A0A836JZV1-F1
#
_cell.length_a   1.000
_cell.length_b   1.000
_cell.length_c   1.000
_cell.angle_alpha   90.00
_cell.angle_beta   90.00
_cell.angle_gamma   90.00
#
_symmetry.space_group_name_H-M   'P 1'
#
loop_
_entity.id
_entity.type
_entity.pdbx_description
1 polymer ?
#
loop_
_entity_poly.entity_id
_entity_poly.type
_entity_poly.pdbx_seq_one_letter_code
_entity_poly.pdbx_strand_id
1 'polypeptide(L)'
;MAKSMNSLMDGFKIGDLMNKDGMMFEIGDDDVDNNEEDEEFSYSSHVQFSNEEMLNMLNMNDFEDEEDEKETVPLCGISFSKLKTKMTSLISNGKVMKYVKQKGVGEIIPNNAQAIVHYIGYFEYRDEPFDSTYSVGKPRALRLGQSFIIPGLEIGIRSMQKHEIAVFLIHPDYAYKAVGCPPRIPPNEEVVFIVHLVNYIDDGCAQTYQNLTDEEKRLFEYVIQPVKHMFVTAKDYCTKFNYKQAIREYGKIVVCLESIKLNDDLEEIEMNELLSRALTNLGVCHNKENMPTKACLALRKVPKPTAKSHYQYGKALLSIGQYNEAMNEFQKAWVLEPHNDSIKKAIRTTNLKQREYLEIEKRLWKNCFRSKKEQLKVNEFRKAARDLCERLINNNDVVRQNLSEGFTKEEYEIIREEAAILGLNVVTCVRYGKETIFLQKSRS
;
A
#
# COMPACT_ATOMS: atom_id res chain seq x y z
N MET A 1 -29.62 34.26 51.51
CA MET A 1 -28.76 34.85 50.45
C MET A 1 -28.04 33.69 49.80
N ALA A 2 -28.15 33.55 48.47
CA ALA A 2 -27.49 32.47 47.75
C ALA A 2 -25.97 32.52 47.96
N LYS A 3 -25.35 31.36 48.13
CA LYS A 3 -23.89 31.23 48.26
C LYS A 3 -23.29 31.40 46.86
N SER A 4 -22.48 32.44 46.64
CA SER A 4 -21.78 32.67 45.36
C SER A 4 -20.40 32.02 45.39
N MET A 5 -20.00 31.41 44.28
CA MET A 5 -18.67 30.83 44.06
C MET A 5 -18.03 31.49 42.86
N ASN A 6 -16.78 31.97 43.04
CA ASN A 6 -16.06 32.75 42.03
C ASN A 6 -14.98 31.96 41.26
N SER A 7 -14.77 30.66 41.54
CA SER A 7 -13.79 29.85 40.81
C SER A 7 -14.16 28.36 40.81
N LEU A 8 -13.98 27.71 39.66
CA LEU A 8 -14.26 26.28 39.44
C LEU A 8 -13.34 25.34 40.23
N MET A 9 -12.24 25.85 40.78
CA MET A 9 -11.26 25.05 41.54
C MET A 9 -11.72 24.67 42.95
N ASP A 10 -12.61 25.46 43.55
CA ASP A 10 -13.18 25.14 44.86
C ASP A 10 -14.40 24.25 44.69
N GLY A 11 -14.22 22.93 44.68
CA GLY A 11 -15.34 21.99 44.52
C GLY A 11 -16.47 22.20 45.55
N PHE A 12 -17.74 22.06 45.13
CA PHE A 12 -18.91 22.15 46.02
C PHE A 12 -19.40 20.78 46.48
N LYS A 13 -20.15 20.74 47.59
CA LYS A 13 -20.76 19.51 48.10
C LYS A 13 -22.21 19.41 47.64
N ILE A 14 -22.71 18.19 47.45
CA ILE A 14 -24.12 17.92 47.10
C ILE A 14 -25.12 18.59 48.06
N GLY A 15 -24.74 18.78 49.33
CA GLY A 15 -25.57 19.52 50.29
C GLY A 15 -25.77 21.00 49.94
N ASP A 16 -24.83 21.63 49.23
CA ASP A 16 -24.93 23.03 48.80
C ASP A 16 -26.00 23.20 47.69
N LEU A 17 -26.20 22.18 46.83
CA LEU A 17 -27.24 22.14 45.79
C LEU A 17 -28.66 21.90 46.33
N MET A 18 -28.77 21.34 47.53
CA MET A 18 -30.05 20.95 48.14
C MET A 18 -30.63 22.04 49.05
N ASN A 19 -29.98 23.20 49.15
CA ASN A 19 -30.46 24.32 49.95
C ASN A 19 -31.65 25.03 49.27
N LYS A 20 -32.65 25.37 50.08
CA LYS A 20 -33.90 26.01 49.62
C LYS A 20 -33.70 27.39 48.98
N ASP A 21 -32.59 28.06 49.28
CA ASP A 21 -32.27 29.40 48.80
C ASP A 21 -31.51 29.39 47.45
N GLY A 22 -31.21 28.20 46.89
CA GLY A 22 -30.52 28.05 45.61
C GLY A 22 -29.02 28.40 45.66
N MET A 23 -28.30 28.00 44.61
CA MET A 23 -26.89 28.30 44.41
C MET A 23 -26.73 29.06 43.09
N MET A 24 -25.94 30.14 43.10
CA MET A 24 -25.66 30.96 41.92
C MET A 24 -24.20 30.78 41.54
N PHE A 25 -23.96 30.45 40.28
CA PHE A 25 -22.62 30.37 39.70
C PHE A 25 -22.31 31.69 39.00
N GLU A 26 -21.35 32.44 39.53
CA GLU A 26 -20.84 33.65 38.90
C GLU A 26 -19.50 33.32 38.26
N ILE A 27 -19.48 33.18 36.94
CA ILE A 27 -18.26 32.97 36.17
C ILE A 27 -17.55 34.33 36.12
N GLY A 28 -16.40 34.44 36.79
CA GLY A 28 -15.57 35.65 36.72
C GLY A 28 -14.88 35.75 35.36
N ASP A 29 -14.78 36.97 34.82
CA ASP A 29 -14.10 37.28 33.55
C ASP A 29 -12.59 36.94 33.55
N ASP A 30 -12.03 36.53 34.70
CA ASP A 30 -10.60 36.25 34.89
C ASP A 30 -10.19 34.81 34.52
N ASP A 31 -11.14 33.92 34.16
CA ASP A 31 -10.85 32.57 33.62
C ASP A 31 -10.98 32.49 32.09
N VAL A 32 -11.16 33.64 31.41
CA VAL A 32 -11.00 33.73 29.94
C VAL A 32 -9.51 33.85 29.64
N ASP A 33 -8.83 32.71 29.66
CA ASP A 33 -7.48 32.59 29.12
C ASP A 33 -7.58 32.95 27.62
N ASN A 34 -7.10 34.15 27.26
CA ASN A 34 -6.96 34.64 25.88
C ASN A 34 -5.85 33.87 25.15
N ASN A 35 -5.90 32.54 25.18
CA ASN A 35 -5.17 31.71 24.26
C ASN A 35 -6.07 31.52 23.04
N GLU A 36 -5.61 32.03 21.90
CA GLU A 36 -6.18 31.86 20.56
C GLU A 36 -6.13 30.38 20.12
N GLU A 37 -6.75 29.50 20.88
CA GLU A 37 -7.07 28.14 20.47
C GLU A 37 -8.54 27.93 20.82
N ASP A 38 -9.40 28.45 19.94
CA ASP A 38 -10.64 27.74 19.63
C ASP A 38 -10.23 26.30 19.27
N GLU A 39 -10.09 25.43 20.28
CA GLU A 39 -10.22 23.99 20.08
C GLU A 39 -11.70 23.72 19.76
N GLU A 40 -12.12 24.20 18.59
CA GLU A 40 -13.06 23.50 17.73
C GLU A 40 -12.65 22.03 17.82
N PHE A 41 -13.54 21.16 18.31
CA PHE A 41 -13.32 19.72 18.44
C PHE A 41 -12.80 19.17 17.10
N SER A 42 -11.50 19.20 16.89
CA SER A 42 -10.89 18.78 15.64
C SER A 42 -10.89 17.27 15.67
N TYR A 43 -11.90 16.68 15.04
CA TYR A 43 -11.82 15.28 14.66
C TYR A 43 -10.50 15.02 13.92
N SER A 44 -9.97 13.81 14.12
CA SER A 44 -8.75 13.29 13.52
C SER A 44 -8.46 13.85 12.12
N SER A 45 -7.21 14.27 11.88
CA SER A 45 -6.69 14.80 10.59
C SER A 45 -6.83 13.87 9.38
N HIS A 46 -7.51 12.73 9.54
CA HIS A 46 -7.82 11.76 8.49
C HIS A 46 -9.28 11.81 8.00
N VAL A 47 -10.12 12.71 8.55
CA VAL A 47 -11.47 12.94 8.03
C VAL A 47 -11.34 13.74 6.73
N GLN A 48 -11.73 13.13 5.60
CA GLN A 48 -11.68 13.77 4.27
C GLN A 48 -12.79 14.81 4.03
N PHE A 49 -13.64 15.05 5.01
CA PHE A 49 -14.80 15.93 4.93
C PHE A 49 -14.72 17.01 6.00
N SER A 50 -15.08 18.23 5.63
CA SER A 50 -15.32 19.32 6.58
C SER A 50 -16.58 19.05 7.42
N ASN A 51 -16.69 19.70 8.58
CA ASN A 51 -17.89 19.66 9.43
C ASN A 51 -19.15 20.03 8.63
N GLU A 52 -19.04 21.00 7.71
CA GLU A 52 -20.11 21.41 6.80
C GLU A 52 -20.56 20.31 5.84
N GLU A 53 -19.63 19.55 5.25
CA GLU A 53 -19.97 18.45 4.33
C GLU A 53 -20.66 17.28 5.06
N MET A 54 -20.29 17.03 6.32
CA MET A 54 -20.96 16.04 7.16
C MET A 54 -22.38 16.47 7.53
N LEU A 55 -22.58 17.74 7.91
CA LEU A 55 -23.91 18.31 8.16
C LEU A 55 -24.77 18.27 6.89
N ASN A 56 -24.19 18.62 5.73
CA ASN A 56 -24.85 18.49 4.45
C ASN A 56 -25.24 17.05 4.11
N MET A 57 -24.48 16.05 4.56
CA MET A 57 -24.83 14.63 4.42
C MET A 57 -25.98 14.19 5.35
N LEU A 58 -26.20 14.87 6.48
CA LEU A 58 -27.32 14.61 7.41
C LEU A 58 -28.61 15.38 7.07
N ASN A 59 -28.50 16.52 6.40
CA ASN A 59 -29.63 17.41 6.11
C ASN A 59 -30.59 16.86 5.04
N MET A 60 -31.89 16.80 5.31
CA MET A 60 -32.89 16.25 4.38
C MET A 60 -33.80 17.35 3.83
N ASN A 61 -33.22 18.32 3.12
CA ASN A 61 -33.93 19.50 2.59
C ASN A 61 -35.10 19.15 1.65
N ASP A 62 -35.11 17.95 1.05
CA ASP A 62 -36.18 17.51 0.16
C ASP A 62 -37.47 17.10 0.91
N PHE A 63 -37.52 17.15 2.25
CA PHE A 63 -38.70 16.79 3.07
C PHE A 63 -39.50 18.00 3.58
N GLU A 64 -39.17 19.21 3.16
CA GLU A 64 -39.93 20.42 3.45
C GLU A 64 -41.36 20.33 2.85
N ASP A 65 -42.37 20.64 3.65
CA ASP A 65 -43.69 21.05 3.18
C ASP A 65 -43.59 22.56 2.84
N GLU A 66 -44.21 23.04 1.75
CA GLU A 66 -44.02 24.40 1.20
C GLU A 66 -44.37 25.58 2.16
N GLU A 67 -44.78 25.31 3.41
CA GLU A 67 -45.26 26.32 4.35
C GLU A 67 -44.31 26.65 5.52
N ASP A 68 -43.21 25.92 5.73
CA ASP A 68 -42.25 26.22 6.81
C ASP A 68 -40.94 26.82 6.28
N GLU A 69 -40.44 27.87 6.94
CA GLU A 69 -39.20 28.58 6.59
C GLU A 69 -38.00 27.63 6.45
N LYS A 70 -36.98 28.03 5.66
CA LYS A 70 -35.75 27.29 5.34
C LYS A 70 -34.89 26.94 6.56
N GLU A 71 -35.39 26.13 7.47
CA GLU A 71 -34.64 25.52 8.56
C GLU A 71 -34.21 24.12 8.12
N THR A 72 -32.89 23.87 8.13
CA THR A 72 -32.32 22.57 7.78
C THR A 72 -32.81 21.51 8.76
N VAL A 73 -33.74 20.64 8.34
CA VAL A 73 -34.24 19.56 9.20
C VAL A 73 -33.24 18.41 9.19
N PRO A 74 -32.55 18.11 10.32
CA PRO A 74 -31.72 16.93 10.43
C PRO A 74 -32.60 15.67 10.34
N LEU A 75 -32.09 14.59 9.72
CA LEU A 75 -32.81 13.31 9.57
C LEU A 75 -33.46 12.81 10.87
N CYS A 76 -32.89 13.15 12.03
CA CYS A 76 -33.43 12.80 13.34
C CYS A 76 -34.86 13.32 13.63
N GLY A 77 -35.26 14.44 13.01
CA GLY A 77 -36.59 15.02 13.20
C GLY A 77 -37.71 14.36 12.37
N ILE A 78 -37.37 13.44 11.47
CA ILE A 78 -38.33 12.88 10.50
C ILE A 78 -38.72 11.46 10.90
N SER A 79 -40.02 11.22 11.11
CA SER A 79 -40.52 9.87 11.37
C SER A 79 -40.28 8.93 10.19
N PHE A 80 -40.06 7.66 10.47
CA PHE A 80 -39.83 6.66 9.42
C PHE A 80 -41.04 6.53 8.49
N SER A 81 -42.26 6.77 8.99
CA SER A 81 -43.47 6.83 8.16
C SER A 81 -43.40 7.95 7.11
N LYS A 82 -42.89 9.13 7.46
CA LYS A 82 -42.69 10.24 6.50
C LYS A 82 -41.59 9.89 5.50
N LEU A 83 -40.46 9.33 5.95
CA LEU A 83 -39.37 8.88 5.07
C LEU A 83 -39.83 7.85 4.03
N LYS A 84 -40.68 6.89 4.43
CA LYS A 84 -41.21 5.84 3.54
C LYS A 84 -41.95 6.40 2.33
N THR A 85 -42.56 7.60 2.41
CA THR A 85 -43.36 8.17 1.31
C THR A 85 -42.53 8.59 0.11
N LYS A 86 -41.30 9.09 0.33
CA LYS A 86 -40.38 9.53 -0.75
C LYS A 86 -39.36 8.47 -1.14
N MET A 87 -39.39 7.29 -0.51
CA MET A 87 -38.47 6.20 -0.77
C MET A 87 -38.99 5.21 -1.81
N THR A 88 -38.06 4.59 -2.51
CA THR A 88 -38.33 3.48 -3.45
C THR A 88 -38.00 2.14 -2.81
N SER A 89 -38.82 1.12 -3.03
CA SER A 89 -38.53 -0.23 -2.54
C SER A 89 -37.50 -0.93 -3.42
N LEU A 90 -36.46 -1.49 -2.82
CA LEU A 90 -35.44 -2.31 -3.51
C LEU A 90 -35.86 -3.77 -3.67
N ILE A 91 -36.86 -4.23 -2.89
CA ILE A 91 -37.34 -5.61 -2.88
C ILE A 91 -38.87 -5.60 -3.07
N SER A 92 -39.44 -6.65 -3.65
CA SER A 92 -40.89 -6.78 -3.86
C SER A 92 -41.73 -6.68 -2.57
N ASN A 93 -41.13 -6.88 -1.40
CA ASN A 93 -41.81 -6.91 -0.11
C ASN A 93 -41.79 -5.58 0.66
N GLY A 94 -41.18 -4.51 0.13
CA GLY A 94 -41.17 -3.21 0.81
C GLY A 94 -40.27 -3.11 2.05
N LYS A 95 -39.49 -4.14 2.36
CA LYS A 95 -38.74 -4.25 3.63
C LYS A 95 -37.38 -3.53 3.61
N VAL A 96 -36.89 -3.16 2.43
CA VAL A 96 -35.67 -2.39 2.25
C VAL A 96 -35.98 -1.26 1.29
N MET A 97 -35.97 -0.04 1.82
CA MET A 97 -36.36 1.18 1.13
C MET A 97 -35.13 2.05 0.91
N LYS A 98 -35.04 2.71 -0.24
CA LYS A 98 -33.93 3.56 -0.65
C LYS A 98 -34.40 4.95 -1.04
N TYR A 99 -33.70 5.96 -0.53
CA TYR A 99 -33.75 7.34 -1.00
C TYR A 99 -32.37 7.74 -1.52
N VAL A 100 -32.27 8.20 -2.77
CA VAL A 100 -31.01 8.71 -3.33
C VAL A 100 -30.92 10.19 -3.03
N LYS A 101 -30.03 10.56 -2.12
CA LYS A 101 -29.79 11.96 -1.76
C LYS A 101 -28.86 12.64 -2.76
N GLN A 102 -27.79 11.95 -3.14
CA GLN A 102 -26.87 12.40 -4.17
C GLN A 102 -26.59 11.27 -5.13
N LYS A 103 -26.83 11.51 -6.43
CA LYS A 103 -26.54 10.53 -7.47
C LYS A 103 -25.03 10.33 -7.60
N GLY A 104 -24.63 9.07 -7.75
CA GLY A 104 -23.26 8.71 -8.06
C GLY A 104 -22.93 8.85 -9.55
N VAL A 105 -21.76 8.34 -9.93
CA VAL A 105 -21.23 8.34 -11.29
C VAL A 105 -20.88 6.91 -11.71
N GLY A 106 -21.19 6.57 -12.95
CA GLY A 106 -20.82 5.31 -13.58
C GLY A 106 -21.84 4.20 -13.38
N GLU A 107 -21.38 2.96 -13.50
CA GLU A 107 -22.22 1.77 -13.35
C GLU A 107 -22.44 1.43 -11.87
N ILE A 108 -23.46 0.60 -11.64
CA ILE A 108 -23.76 0.07 -10.30
C ILE A 108 -22.63 -0.86 -9.87
N ILE A 109 -22.32 -0.85 -8.58
CA ILE A 109 -21.28 -1.71 -8.00
C ILE A 109 -21.49 -3.21 -8.33
N PRO A 110 -20.45 -3.96 -8.73
CA PRO A 110 -20.55 -5.40 -8.96
C PRO A 110 -20.95 -6.19 -7.70
N ASN A 111 -21.66 -7.30 -7.91
CA ASN A 111 -22.25 -8.11 -6.81
C ASN A 111 -21.23 -8.62 -5.77
N ASN A 112 -19.98 -8.85 -6.18
CA ASN A 112 -18.93 -9.44 -5.33
C ASN A 112 -17.77 -8.47 -5.09
N ALA A 113 -17.99 -7.17 -5.28
CA ALA A 113 -16.98 -6.15 -5.08
C ALA A 113 -16.66 -5.92 -3.59
N GLN A 114 -15.49 -5.35 -3.34
CA GLN A 114 -15.15 -4.75 -2.06
C GLN A 114 -15.55 -3.27 -2.10
N ALA A 115 -16.64 -2.92 -1.40
CA ALA A 115 -17.14 -1.55 -1.27
C ALA A 115 -16.37 -0.80 -0.18
N ILE A 116 -15.93 0.42 -0.47
CA ILE A 116 -15.33 1.35 0.48
C ILE A 116 -16.39 2.40 0.80
N VAL A 117 -16.95 2.34 2.00
CA VAL A 117 -18.10 3.15 2.40
C VAL A 117 -17.84 3.95 3.66
N HIS A 118 -18.44 5.14 3.71
CA HIS A 118 -18.77 5.79 4.96
C HIS A 118 -20.25 5.56 5.25
N TYR A 119 -20.58 5.28 6.51
CA TYR A 119 -21.98 5.18 6.94
C TYR A 119 -22.20 5.73 8.34
N ILE A 120 -23.46 6.08 8.59
CA ILE A 120 -24.03 6.45 9.89
C ILE A 120 -25.37 5.73 10.04
N GLY A 121 -25.57 5.07 11.19
CA GLY A 121 -26.79 4.34 11.51
C GLY A 121 -27.56 4.99 12.66
N TYR A 122 -28.87 5.16 12.49
CA TYR A 122 -29.77 5.74 13.50
C TYR A 122 -30.99 4.86 13.78
N PHE A 123 -31.53 5.03 14.99
CA PHE A 123 -32.86 4.58 15.37
C PHE A 123 -33.87 5.70 15.18
N GLU A 124 -35.15 5.36 15.12
CA GLU A 124 -36.21 6.37 15.06
C GLU A 124 -36.18 7.26 16.31
N TYR A 125 -36.32 8.57 16.13
CA TYR A 125 -36.36 9.58 17.21
C TYR A 125 -35.13 9.63 18.12
N ARG A 126 -33.96 9.11 17.68
CA ARG A 126 -32.70 9.22 18.44
C ARG A 126 -31.70 10.12 17.74
N ASP A 127 -31.24 11.15 18.46
CA ASP A 127 -30.26 12.11 17.97
C ASP A 127 -28.85 11.52 17.84
N GLU A 128 -28.55 10.49 18.63
CA GLU A 128 -27.23 9.85 18.63
C GLU A 128 -27.21 8.64 17.69
N PRO A 129 -26.24 8.57 16.75
CA PRO A 129 -26.09 7.42 15.88
C PRO A 129 -25.62 6.21 16.69
N PHE A 130 -26.30 5.08 16.53
CA PHE A 130 -25.86 3.86 17.21
C PHE A 130 -24.58 3.30 16.60
N ASP A 131 -24.25 3.60 15.34
CA ASP A 131 -22.97 3.24 14.70
C ASP A 131 -22.55 4.24 13.64
N SER A 132 -21.26 4.60 13.58
CA SER A 132 -20.74 5.59 12.63
C SER A 132 -19.28 5.34 12.28
N THR A 133 -18.98 5.33 10.99
CA THR A 133 -17.59 5.29 10.49
C THR A 133 -16.86 6.61 10.66
N TYR A 134 -17.60 7.72 10.80
CA TYR A 134 -17.02 9.05 10.98
C TYR A 134 -16.43 9.22 12.38
N SER A 135 -17.05 8.62 13.41
CA SER A 135 -16.49 8.59 14.77
C SER A 135 -15.12 7.90 14.83
N VAL A 136 -14.80 7.04 13.87
CA VAL A 136 -13.51 6.34 13.74
C VAL A 136 -12.55 7.07 12.78
N GLY A 137 -13.04 8.05 12.02
CA GLY A 137 -12.25 8.89 11.11
C GLY A 137 -11.72 8.18 9.87
N LYS A 138 -12.26 7.00 9.49
CA LYS A 138 -11.84 6.28 8.28
C LYS A 138 -12.98 5.48 7.64
N PRO A 139 -13.01 5.36 6.30
CA PRO A 139 -14.02 4.56 5.62
C PRO A 139 -13.86 3.08 5.94
N ARG A 140 -14.99 2.35 5.92
CA ARG A 140 -15.04 0.92 6.15
C ARG A 140 -15.01 0.20 4.80
N ALA A 141 -14.10 -0.77 4.66
CA ALA A 141 -14.12 -1.69 3.55
C ALA A 141 -15.06 -2.87 3.88
N LEU A 142 -16.13 -3.00 3.11
CA LEU A 142 -17.15 -4.03 3.24
C LEU A 142 -17.12 -4.95 2.01
N ARG A 143 -17.11 -6.26 2.23
CA ARG A 143 -17.09 -7.24 1.14
C ARG A 143 -18.50 -7.75 0.89
N LEU A 144 -18.99 -7.54 -0.34
CA LEU A 144 -20.30 -7.99 -0.77
C LEU A 144 -20.27 -9.50 -1.11
N GLY A 145 -21.40 -10.19 -0.93
CA GLY A 145 -21.59 -11.60 -1.28
C GLY A 145 -21.14 -12.62 -0.23
N GLN A 146 -20.73 -12.20 0.97
CA GLN A 146 -20.23 -13.13 2.02
C GLN A 146 -21.10 -13.19 3.29
N SER A 147 -22.28 -12.56 3.30
CA SER A 147 -23.20 -12.57 4.46
C SER A 147 -22.60 -12.05 5.77
N PHE A 148 -21.52 -11.25 5.72
CA PHE A 148 -20.91 -10.59 6.89
C PHE A 148 -21.52 -9.22 7.19
N ILE A 149 -22.45 -8.75 6.36
CA ILE A 149 -23.13 -7.46 6.45
C ILE A 149 -24.60 -7.76 6.74
N ILE A 150 -25.30 -6.85 7.43
CA ILE A 150 -26.74 -7.00 7.61
C ILE A 150 -27.42 -7.06 6.23
N PRO A 151 -28.34 -8.01 5.98
CA PRO A 151 -28.87 -8.27 4.64
C PRO A 151 -29.44 -7.04 3.94
N GLY A 152 -30.17 -6.19 4.65
CA GLY A 152 -30.78 -4.99 4.07
C GLY A 152 -29.77 -3.95 3.63
N LEU A 153 -28.68 -3.78 4.38
CA LEU A 153 -27.61 -2.84 4.04
C LEU A 153 -26.80 -3.34 2.84
N GLU A 154 -26.55 -4.65 2.77
CA GLU A 154 -25.89 -5.26 1.62
C GLU A 154 -26.71 -5.07 0.33
N ILE A 155 -28.03 -5.30 0.40
CA ILE A 155 -28.97 -5.04 -0.71
C ILE A 155 -28.95 -3.56 -1.10
N GLY A 156 -28.93 -2.66 -0.11
CA GLY A 156 -28.81 -1.23 -0.31
C GLY A 156 -27.55 -0.85 -1.07
N ILE A 157 -26.37 -1.25 -0.57
CA ILE A 157 -25.07 -0.93 -1.17
C ILE A 157 -24.96 -1.48 -2.60
N ARG A 158 -25.47 -2.69 -2.87
CA ARG A 158 -25.48 -3.29 -4.21
C ARG A 158 -26.29 -2.52 -5.24
N SER A 159 -27.15 -1.60 -4.81
CA SER A 159 -27.91 -0.72 -5.71
C SER A 159 -27.22 0.62 -6.00
N MET A 160 -26.04 0.87 -5.41
CA MET A 160 -25.37 2.18 -5.47
C MET A 160 -24.35 2.28 -6.61
N GLN A 161 -24.15 3.51 -7.07
CA GLN A 161 -23.07 3.92 -7.96
C GLN A 161 -21.91 4.54 -7.16
N LYS A 162 -20.74 4.63 -7.78
CA LYS A 162 -19.57 5.27 -7.17
C LYS A 162 -19.87 6.73 -6.81
N HIS A 163 -19.46 7.18 -5.63
CA HIS A 163 -19.74 8.51 -5.05
C HIS A 163 -21.23 8.80 -4.77
N GLU A 164 -22.11 7.80 -4.82
CA GLU A 164 -23.51 7.97 -4.44
C GLU A 164 -23.65 8.14 -2.92
N ILE A 165 -24.56 9.02 -2.51
CA ILE A 165 -25.05 9.13 -1.14
C ILE A 165 -26.52 8.72 -1.11
N ALA A 166 -26.84 7.67 -0.36
CA ALA A 166 -28.18 7.14 -0.25
C ALA A 166 -28.56 6.87 1.20
N VAL A 167 -29.85 7.01 1.50
CA VAL A 167 -30.47 6.68 2.78
C VAL A 167 -31.25 5.39 2.61
N PHE A 168 -30.99 4.43 3.48
CA PHE A 168 -31.64 3.12 3.50
C PHE A 168 -32.43 2.93 4.77
N LEU A 169 -33.73 2.65 4.63
CA LEU A 169 -34.57 2.24 5.75
C LEU A 169 -34.80 0.73 5.69
N ILE A 170 -34.44 0.05 6.77
CA ILE A 170 -34.35 -1.41 6.80
C ILE A 170 -35.27 -1.96 7.90
N HIS A 171 -36.21 -2.80 7.49
CA HIS A 171 -37.09 -3.55 8.39
C HIS A 171 -36.28 -4.54 9.27
N PRO A 172 -36.70 -4.84 10.51
CA PRO A 172 -35.92 -5.65 11.45
C PRO A 172 -35.53 -7.03 10.88
N ASP A 173 -36.39 -7.65 10.07
CA ASP A 173 -36.15 -8.93 9.39
C ASP A 173 -34.87 -8.94 8.54
N TYR A 174 -34.50 -7.79 7.97
CA TYR A 174 -33.32 -7.57 7.14
C TYR A 174 -32.20 -6.81 7.88
N ALA A 175 -32.41 -6.46 9.14
CA ALA A 175 -31.43 -5.84 10.03
C ALA A 175 -31.00 -6.82 11.14
N TYR A 176 -31.38 -6.56 12.39
CA TYR A 176 -30.93 -7.32 13.57
C TYR A 176 -31.97 -8.30 14.13
N LYS A 177 -33.14 -8.41 13.49
CA LYS A 177 -34.23 -9.36 13.81
C LYS A 177 -34.69 -9.28 15.28
N ALA A 178 -35.40 -10.29 15.74
CA ALA A 178 -35.90 -10.41 17.12
C ALA A 178 -34.80 -10.59 18.18
N VAL A 179 -33.55 -10.81 17.77
CA VAL A 179 -32.43 -10.97 18.72
C VAL A 179 -31.79 -9.61 19.04
N GLY A 180 -31.79 -8.68 18.09
CA GLY A 180 -31.05 -7.42 18.24
C GLY A 180 -29.54 -7.65 18.34
N CYS A 181 -28.85 -6.71 18.98
CA CYS A 181 -27.45 -6.85 19.40
C CYS A 181 -27.24 -6.15 20.76
N PRO A 182 -27.66 -6.77 21.87
CA PRO A 182 -27.57 -6.16 23.20
C PRO A 182 -26.12 -5.88 23.63
N PRO A 183 -25.86 -4.79 24.39
CA PRO A 183 -26.80 -3.76 24.85
C PRO A 183 -27.06 -2.65 23.83
N ARG A 184 -26.37 -2.66 22.67
CA ARG A 184 -26.31 -1.53 21.74
C ARG A 184 -27.53 -1.42 20.82
N ILE A 185 -28.11 -2.54 20.42
CA ILE A 185 -29.21 -2.60 19.44
C ILE A 185 -30.38 -3.40 20.04
N PRO A 186 -31.57 -2.79 20.17
CA PRO A 186 -32.77 -3.46 20.67
C PRO A 186 -33.25 -4.60 19.74
N PRO A 187 -34.01 -5.57 20.28
CA PRO A 187 -34.78 -6.53 19.50
C PRO A 187 -35.83 -5.87 18.59
N ASN A 188 -36.01 -6.39 17.37
CA ASN A 188 -37.07 -5.99 16.43
C ASN A 188 -37.10 -4.50 16.05
N GLU A 189 -35.93 -3.84 16.03
CA GLU A 189 -35.84 -2.42 15.76
C GLU A 189 -35.66 -2.11 14.25
N GLU A 190 -36.42 -1.15 13.72
CA GLU A 190 -36.18 -0.57 12.38
C GLU A 190 -34.95 0.33 12.45
N VAL A 191 -34.10 0.27 11.41
CA VAL A 191 -32.86 1.06 11.38
C VAL A 191 -32.75 1.82 10.08
N VAL A 192 -32.23 3.04 10.17
CA VAL A 192 -31.87 3.86 9.01
C VAL A 192 -30.35 3.92 8.88
N PHE A 193 -29.84 3.80 7.66
CA PHE A 193 -28.43 3.97 7.35
C PHE A 193 -28.27 5.03 6.26
N ILE A 194 -27.47 6.04 6.54
CA ILE A 194 -26.99 6.99 5.54
C ILE A 194 -25.63 6.46 5.08
N VAL A 195 -25.50 6.15 3.79
CA VAL A 195 -24.29 5.54 3.23
C VAL A 195 -23.76 6.42 2.12
N HIS A 196 -22.46 6.70 2.17
CA HIS A 196 -21.69 7.28 1.09
C HIS A 196 -20.74 6.21 0.53
N LEU A 197 -20.97 5.82 -0.74
CA LEU A 197 -20.10 4.88 -1.44
C LEU A 197 -18.89 5.61 -2.03
N VAL A 198 -17.79 5.67 -1.28
CA VAL A 198 -16.58 6.39 -1.70
C VAL A 198 -15.96 5.77 -2.95
N ASN A 199 -15.76 4.46 -2.94
CA ASN A 199 -15.18 3.73 -4.07
C ASN A 199 -15.48 2.23 -3.95
N TYR A 200 -15.18 1.46 -5.00
CA TYR A 200 -15.20 0.00 -4.93
C TYR A 200 -14.05 -0.62 -5.71
N ILE A 201 -13.68 -1.84 -5.33
CA ILE A 201 -12.70 -2.68 -6.03
C ILE A 201 -13.43 -3.93 -6.48
N ASP A 202 -13.42 -4.19 -7.79
CA ASP A 202 -13.99 -5.41 -8.36
C ASP A 202 -13.08 -6.61 -8.02
N ASP A 203 -13.46 -7.35 -6.98
CA ASP A 203 -12.77 -8.55 -6.49
C ASP A 203 -13.60 -9.83 -6.74
N GLY A 204 -14.50 -9.80 -7.73
CA GLY A 204 -15.42 -10.90 -8.05
C GLY A 204 -14.75 -12.24 -8.38
N CYS A 205 -13.43 -12.26 -8.56
CA CYS A 205 -12.65 -13.47 -8.84
C CYS A 205 -12.33 -14.31 -7.58
N ALA A 206 -12.37 -13.72 -6.38
CA ALA A 206 -11.85 -14.40 -5.19
C ALA A 206 -12.85 -15.37 -4.50
N GLN A 207 -14.16 -15.23 -4.70
CA GLN A 207 -15.17 -16.14 -4.10
C GLN A 207 -15.36 -17.43 -4.91
N THR A 208 -15.30 -17.37 -6.24
CA THR A 208 -15.30 -18.59 -7.07
C THR A 208 -14.07 -19.45 -6.75
N TYR A 209 -12.92 -18.81 -6.51
CA TYR A 209 -11.67 -19.47 -6.10
C TYR A 209 -11.73 -20.16 -4.73
N GLN A 210 -12.50 -19.64 -3.77
CA GLN A 210 -12.61 -20.23 -2.42
C GLN A 210 -13.46 -21.50 -2.37
N ASN A 211 -14.43 -21.65 -3.29
CA ASN A 211 -15.33 -22.80 -3.37
C ASN A 211 -14.84 -23.90 -4.34
N LEU A 212 -13.78 -23.63 -5.11
CA LEU A 212 -13.14 -24.60 -6.01
C LEU A 212 -12.25 -25.55 -5.19
N THR A 213 -12.10 -26.79 -5.66
CA THR A 213 -11.14 -27.75 -5.09
C THR A 213 -9.70 -27.29 -5.37
N ASP A 214 -8.72 -27.76 -4.57
CA ASP A 214 -7.31 -27.36 -4.76
C ASP A 214 -6.70 -27.77 -6.12
N GLU A 215 -7.38 -28.66 -6.85
CA GLU A 215 -7.03 -29.06 -8.21
C GLU A 215 -7.60 -28.10 -9.25
N GLU A 216 -8.85 -27.67 -9.08
CA GLU A 216 -9.50 -26.70 -9.98
C GLU A 216 -8.91 -25.29 -9.82
N LYS A 217 -8.43 -24.94 -8.61
CA LYS A 217 -7.67 -23.70 -8.36
C LYS A 217 -6.37 -23.59 -9.15
N ARG A 218 -5.85 -24.70 -9.69
CA ARG A 218 -4.62 -24.71 -10.51
C ARG A 218 -4.88 -24.64 -12.02
N LEU A 219 -6.15 -24.57 -12.43
CA LEU A 219 -6.52 -24.38 -13.83
C LEU A 219 -6.26 -22.93 -14.24
N PHE A 220 -5.74 -22.76 -15.46
CA PHE A 220 -5.30 -21.48 -16.00
C PHE A 220 -6.42 -20.42 -16.01
N GLU A 221 -7.64 -20.81 -16.38
CA GLU A 221 -8.82 -19.94 -16.49
C GLU A 221 -9.18 -19.24 -15.16
N TYR A 222 -9.05 -19.93 -14.03
CA TYR A 222 -9.38 -19.36 -12.72
C TYR A 222 -8.24 -18.55 -12.10
N VAL A 223 -6.99 -18.82 -12.49
CA VAL A 223 -5.80 -18.13 -11.96
C VAL A 223 -5.54 -16.81 -12.69
N ILE A 224 -5.91 -16.70 -13.96
CA ILE A 224 -5.54 -15.54 -14.78
C ILE A 224 -6.15 -14.23 -14.29
N GLN A 225 -7.42 -14.23 -13.88
CA GLN A 225 -8.11 -13.01 -13.45
C GLN A 225 -7.57 -12.48 -12.10
N PRO A 226 -7.41 -13.32 -11.05
CA PRO A 226 -6.72 -12.92 -9.83
C PRO A 226 -5.31 -12.39 -10.11
N VAL A 227 -4.55 -13.05 -10.97
CA VAL A 227 -3.20 -12.60 -11.34
C VAL A 227 -3.23 -11.22 -12.00
N LYS A 228 -4.17 -10.97 -12.93
CA LYS A 228 -4.35 -9.65 -13.55
C LYS A 228 -4.66 -8.57 -12.50
N HIS A 229 -5.52 -8.85 -11.52
CA HIS A 229 -5.79 -7.92 -10.42
C HIS A 229 -4.54 -7.68 -9.54
N MET A 230 -3.80 -8.74 -9.19
CA MET A 230 -2.54 -8.63 -8.45
C MET A 230 -1.49 -7.78 -9.19
N PHE A 231 -1.47 -7.81 -10.52
CA PHE A 231 -0.61 -6.92 -11.31
C PHE A 231 -0.96 -5.45 -11.13
N VAL A 232 -2.25 -5.11 -11.02
CA VAL A 232 -2.72 -3.74 -10.81
C VAL A 232 -2.33 -3.26 -9.42
N THR A 233 -2.55 -4.08 -8.38
CA THR A 233 -2.17 -3.74 -7.00
C THR A 233 -0.66 -3.60 -6.84
N ALA A 234 0.12 -4.52 -7.42
CA ALA A 234 1.58 -4.43 -7.41
C ALA A 234 2.09 -3.16 -8.12
N LYS A 235 1.45 -2.78 -9.23
CA LYS A 235 1.77 -1.53 -9.94
C LYS A 235 1.45 -0.30 -9.10
N ASP A 236 0.32 -0.29 -8.39
CA ASP A 236 -0.04 0.79 -7.46
C ASP A 236 1.03 0.97 -6.36
N TYR A 237 1.48 -0.13 -5.75
CA TYR A 237 2.59 -0.08 -4.79
C TYR A 237 3.90 0.45 -5.39
N CYS A 238 4.23 0.09 -6.63
CA CYS A 238 5.38 0.66 -7.33
C CYS A 238 5.24 2.18 -7.55
N THR A 239 4.04 2.66 -7.90
CA THR A 239 3.79 4.10 -8.09
C THR A 239 3.87 4.88 -6.79
N LYS A 240 3.49 4.27 -5.67
CA LYS A 240 3.61 4.83 -4.31
C LYS A 240 5.01 4.69 -3.70
N PHE A 241 6.02 4.31 -4.49
CA PHE A 241 7.41 4.06 -4.05
C PHE A 241 7.56 2.99 -2.95
N ASN A 242 6.52 2.19 -2.69
CA ASN A 242 6.56 1.12 -1.70
C ASN A 242 7.05 -0.20 -2.34
N TYR A 243 8.34 -0.22 -2.70
CA TYR A 243 8.93 -1.34 -3.44
C TYR A 243 8.96 -2.66 -2.64
N LYS A 244 9.05 -2.60 -1.30
CA LYS A 244 9.03 -3.80 -0.45
C LYS A 244 7.70 -4.56 -0.56
N GLN A 245 6.58 -3.84 -0.55
CA GLN A 245 5.26 -4.45 -0.75
C GLN A 245 5.05 -4.88 -2.19
N ALA A 246 5.51 -4.10 -3.16
CA ALA A 246 5.50 -4.52 -4.56
C ALA A 246 6.27 -5.83 -4.79
N ILE A 247 7.43 -6.02 -4.15
CA ILE A 247 8.21 -7.27 -4.21
C ILE A 247 7.39 -8.45 -3.68
N ARG A 248 6.67 -8.27 -2.56
CA ARG A 248 5.82 -9.33 -2.00
C ARG A 248 4.69 -9.70 -2.94
N GLU A 249 4.00 -8.71 -3.51
CA GLU A 249 2.90 -8.97 -4.46
C GLU A 249 3.40 -9.60 -5.77
N TYR A 250 4.48 -9.11 -6.36
CA TYR A 250 5.08 -9.77 -7.54
C TYR A 250 5.59 -11.17 -7.22
N GLY A 251 6.10 -11.41 -6.00
CA GLY A 251 6.49 -12.74 -5.55
C GLY A 251 5.31 -13.71 -5.49
N LYS A 252 4.14 -13.26 -4.98
CA LYS A 252 2.90 -14.07 -4.99
C LYS A 252 2.48 -14.42 -6.41
N ILE A 253 2.51 -13.45 -7.33
CA ILE A 253 2.16 -13.68 -8.74
C ILE A 253 3.03 -14.78 -9.35
N VAL A 254 4.35 -14.74 -9.12
CA VAL A 254 5.27 -15.76 -9.63
C VAL A 254 4.92 -17.14 -9.08
N VAL A 255 4.69 -17.26 -7.76
CA VAL A 255 4.31 -18.54 -7.13
C VAL A 255 2.98 -19.06 -7.70
N CYS A 256 1.98 -18.19 -7.87
CA CYS A 256 0.71 -18.57 -8.47
C CYS A 256 0.91 -19.11 -9.90
N LEU A 257 1.67 -18.39 -10.74
CA LEU A 257 1.93 -18.78 -12.12
C LEU A 257 2.77 -20.07 -12.23
N GLU A 258 3.76 -20.28 -11.37
CA GLU A 258 4.57 -21.52 -11.35
C GLU A 258 3.77 -22.75 -10.88
N SER A 259 2.64 -22.55 -10.18
CA SER A 259 1.82 -23.63 -9.63
C SER A 259 0.71 -24.15 -10.57
N ILE A 260 0.58 -23.55 -11.77
CA ILE A 260 -0.48 -23.85 -12.74
C ILE A 260 -0.21 -25.18 -13.44
N LYS A 261 -1.28 -25.97 -13.65
CA LYS A 261 -1.24 -27.12 -14.58
C LYS A 261 -1.66 -26.62 -15.96
N LEU A 262 -0.76 -26.71 -16.93
CA LEU A 262 -1.00 -26.31 -18.31
C LEU A 262 -1.61 -27.47 -19.09
N ASN A 263 -2.66 -27.21 -19.86
CA ASN A 263 -3.29 -28.22 -20.72
C ASN A 263 -2.99 -27.98 -22.20
N ASP A 264 -2.86 -26.72 -22.63
CA ASP A 264 -2.67 -26.34 -24.04
C ASP A 264 -1.41 -25.48 -24.28
N ASP A 265 -0.84 -25.59 -25.49
CA ASP A 265 0.32 -24.79 -25.93
C ASP A 265 0.04 -23.27 -25.93
N LEU A 266 -1.23 -22.86 -26.15
CA LEU A 266 -1.65 -21.46 -26.10
C LEU A 266 -1.63 -20.91 -24.67
N GLU A 267 -2.06 -21.71 -23.69
CA GLU A 267 -2.01 -21.35 -22.27
C GLU A 267 -0.56 -21.19 -21.81
N GLU A 268 0.35 -22.06 -22.28
CA GLU A 268 1.78 -21.94 -21.99
C GLU A 268 2.38 -20.64 -22.55
N ILE A 269 1.99 -20.23 -23.75
CA ILE A 269 2.44 -18.98 -24.37
C ILE A 269 2.01 -17.77 -23.54
N GLU A 270 0.73 -17.70 -23.15
CA GLU A 270 0.18 -16.58 -22.36
C GLU A 270 0.75 -16.58 -20.93
N MET A 271 0.86 -17.75 -20.30
CA MET A 271 1.52 -17.89 -19.00
C MET A 271 2.96 -17.38 -19.04
N ASN A 272 3.74 -17.78 -20.05
CA ASN A 272 5.13 -17.34 -20.20
C ASN A 272 5.26 -15.83 -20.41
N GLU A 273 4.29 -15.19 -21.07
CA GLU A 273 4.25 -13.73 -21.21
C GLU A 273 3.95 -13.04 -19.87
N LEU A 274 2.95 -13.52 -19.13
CA LEU A 274 2.63 -13.00 -17.80
C LEU A 274 3.80 -13.21 -16.82
N LEU A 275 4.42 -14.38 -16.83
CA LEU A 275 5.57 -14.71 -15.98
C LEU A 275 6.78 -13.83 -16.32
N SER A 276 7.05 -13.61 -17.60
CA SER A 276 8.12 -12.70 -18.06
C SER A 276 7.89 -11.27 -17.58
N ARG A 277 6.63 -10.81 -17.62
CA ARG A 277 6.25 -9.48 -17.12
C ARG A 277 6.42 -9.38 -15.60
N ALA A 278 5.98 -10.40 -14.85
CA ALA A 278 6.12 -10.44 -13.38
C ALA A 278 7.59 -10.42 -12.96
N LEU A 279 8.41 -11.32 -13.51
CA LEU A 279 9.83 -11.43 -13.18
C LEU A 279 10.63 -10.20 -13.58
N THR A 280 10.30 -9.57 -14.72
CA THR A 280 10.93 -8.31 -15.14
C THR A 280 10.64 -7.20 -14.14
N ASN A 281 9.38 -7.04 -13.73
CA ASN A 281 9.00 -6.01 -12.76
C ASN A 281 9.55 -6.29 -11.34
N LEU A 282 9.61 -7.57 -10.94
CA LEU A 282 10.28 -7.99 -9.71
C LEU A 282 11.77 -7.61 -9.72
N GLY A 283 12.46 -7.84 -10.84
CA GLY A 283 13.85 -7.41 -11.05
C GLY A 283 14.03 -5.90 -10.96
N VAL A 284 13.11 -5.11 -11.52
CA VAL A 284 13.09 -3.64 -11.37
C VAL A 284 12.98 -3.24 -9.91
N CYS A 285 12.05 -3.84 -9.15
CA CYS A 285 11.86 -3.52 -7.74
C CYS A 285 13.09 -3.88 -6.89
N HIS A 286 13.72 -5.03 -7.15
CA HIS A 286 14.97 -5.41 -6.48
C HIS A 286 16.13 -4.47 -6.80
N ASN A 287 16.25 -4.00 -8.04
CA ASN A 287 17.25 -3.00 -8.41
C ASN A 287 17.01 -1.67 -7.70
N LYS A 288 15.74 -1.27 -7.49
CA LYS A 288 15.39 -0.05 -6.75
C LYS A 288 15.70 -0.14 -5.26
N GLU A 289 15.55 -1.33 -4.66
CA GLU A 289 15.88 -1.61 -3.26
C GLU A 289 17.35 -1.98 -3.04
N ASN A 290 18.25 -1.74 -4.01
CA ASN A 290 19.68 -2.06 -3.92
C ASN A 290 19.98 -3.54 -3.58
N MET A 291 19.15 -4.47 -4.07
CA MET A 291 19.31 -5.93 -3.94
C MET A 291 19.69 -6.59 -5.27
N PRO A 292 20.88 -6.31 -5.85
CA PRO A 292 21.21 -6.72 -7.21
C PRO A 292 21.35 -8.24 -7.38
N THR A 293 21.74 -8.98 -6.33
CA THR A 293 21.83 -10.45 -6.36
C THR A 293 20.47 -11.10 -6.59
N LYS A 294 19.43 -10.62 -5.88
CA LYS A 294 18.06 -11.11 -6.05
C LYS A 294 17.48 -10.69 -7.40
N ALA A 295 17.80 -9.48 -7.87
CA ALA A 295 17.42 -9.02 -9.20
C ALA A 295 17.97 -9.95 -10.30
N CYS A 296 19.26 -10.30 -10.24
CA CYS A 296 19.87 -11.24 -11.18
C CYS A 296 19.20 -12.62 -11.16
N LEU A 297 18.88 -13.15 -9.98
CA LEU A 297 18.23 -14.46 -9.85
C LEU A 297 16.83 -14.47 -10.47
N ALA A 298 16.05 -13.41 -10.27
CA ALA A 298 14.71 -13.28 -10.87
C ALA A 298 14.80 -13.11 -12.40
N LEU A 299 15.67 -12.24 -12.88
CA LEU A 299 15.79 -11.92 -14.31
C LEU A 299 16.35 -13.07 -15.14
N ARG A 300 17.19 -13.93 -14.55
CA ARG A 300 17.68 -15.16 -15.22
C ARG A 300 16.57 -16.19 -15.46
N LYS A 301 15.50 -16.17 -14.67
CA LYS A 301 14.35 -17.10 -14.80
C LYS A 301 13.32 -16.64 -15.83
N VAL A 302 13.51 -15.49 -16.48
CA VAL A 302 12.54 -14.94 -17.43
C VAL A 302 12.47 -15.85 -18.67
N PRO A 303 11.31 -16.45 -19.00
CA PRO A 303 11.20 -17.39 -20.12
C PRO A 303 11.25 -16.68 -21.48
N LYS A 304 10.59 -15.53 -21.62
CA LYS A 304 10.62 -14.69 -22.83
C LYS A 304 11.26 -13.33 -22.49
N PRO A 305 12.59 -13.20 -22.61
CA PRO A 305 13.26 -11.96 -22.26
C PRO A 305 12.94 -10.85 -23.29
N THR A 306 12.71 -9.65 -22.76
CA THR A 306 12.43 -8.43 -23.52
C THR A 306 13.63 -7.48 -23.45
N ALA A 307 13.65 -6.42 -24.26
CA ALA A 307 14.69 -5.39 -24.16
C ALA A 307 14.79 -4.82 -22.73
N LYS A 308 13.64 -4.61 -22.08
CA LYS A 308 13.58 -4.15 -20.68
C LYS A 308 14.18 -5.17 -19.71
N SER A 309 13.92 -6.47 -19.87
CA SER A 309 14.49 -7.48 -18.96
C SER A 309 16.01 -7.56 -19.08
N HIS A 310 16.54 -7.57 -20.32
CA HIS A 310 17.98 -7.55 -20.57
C HIS A 310 18.64 -6.28 -20.02
N TYR A 311 18.03 -5.11 -20.23
CA TYR A 311 18.53 -3.85 -19.68
C TYR A 311 18.58 -3.86 -18.14
N GLN A 312 17.53 -4.33 -17.47
CA GLN A 312 17.50 -4.42 -16.01
C GLN A 312 18.49 -5.46 -15.48
N TYR A 313 18.74 -6.53 -16.24
CA TYR A 313 19.69 -7.57 -15.86
C TYR A 313 21.12 -7.06 -15.98
N GLY A 314 21.46 -6.39 -17.09
CA GLY A 314 22.73 -5.70 -17.26
C GLY A 314 22.96 -4.65 -16.17
N LYS A 315 21.92 -3.91 -15.76
CA LYS A 315 22.03 -2.94 -14.65
C LYS A 315 22.34 -3.62 -13.31
N ALA A 316 21.69 -4.75 -13.02
CA ALA A 316 21.96 -5.52 -11.81
C ALA A 316 23.41 -6.07 -11.80
N LEU A 317 23.89 -6.60 -12.94
CA LEU A 317 25.26 -7.08 -13.12
C LEU A 317 26.30 -5.96 -12.99
N LEU A 318 25.99 -4.78 -13.52
CA LEU A 318 26.83 -3.59 -13.39
C LEU A 318 26.99 -3.19 -11.91
N SER A 319 25.92 -3.23 -11.12
CA SER A 319 25.97 -2.98 -9.67
C SER A 319 26.70 -4.06 -8.87
N ILE A 320 26.87 -5.27 -9.44
CA ILE A 320 27.68 -6.36 -8.88
C ILE A 320 29.16 -6.22 -9.28
N GLY A 321 29.47 -5.46 -10.33
CA GLY A 321 30.82 -5.32 -10.90
C GLY A 321 31.18 -6.37 -11.96
N GLN A 322 30.20 -7.11 -12.49
CA GLN A 322 30.41 -8.06 -13.59
C GLN A 322 30.28 -7.35 -14.95
N TYR A 323 31.31 -6.59 -15.34
CA TYR A 323 31.27 -5.73 -16.53
C TYR A 323 31.11 -6.48 -17.85
N ASN A 324 31.78 -7.63 -18.01
CA ASN A 324 31.73 -8.41 -19.25
C ASN A 324 30.33 -8.97 -19.52
N GLU A 325 29.71 -9.57 -18.49
CA GLU A 325 28.35 -10.10 -18.57
C GLU A 325 27.33 -8.97 -18.75
N ALA A 326 27.50 -7.85 -18.02
CA ALA A 326 26.64 -6.68 -18.18
C ALA A 326 26.67 -6.13 -19.61
N MET A 327 27.85 -6.05 -20.23
CA MET A 327 28.00 -5.59 -21.62
C MET A 327 27.24 -6.48 -22.60
N ASN A 328 27.37 -7.80 -22.47
CA ASN A 328 26.66 -8.76 -23.32
C ASN A 328 25.13 -8.58 -23.20
N GLU A 329 24.61 -8.43 -21.98
CA GLU A 329 23.18 -8.20 -21.76
C GLU A 329 22.71 -6.85 -22.33
N PHE A 330 23.50 -5.78 -22.23
CA PHE A 330 23.16 -4.51 -22.86
C PHE A 330 23.21 -4.58 -24.39
N GLN A 331 24.12 -5.36 -24.98
CA GLN A 331 24.16 -5.60 -26.42
C GLN A 331 22.91 -6.36 -26.90
N LYS A 332 22.47 -7.38 -26.16
CA LYS A 332 21.19 -8.07 -26.45
C LYS A 332 20.01 -7.10 -26.37
N ALA A 333 19.97 -6.24 -25.35
CA ALA A 333 18.93 -5.21 -25.24
C ALA A 333 18.97 -4.22 -26.41
N TRP A 334 20.17 -3.84 -26.89
CA TRP A 334 20.36 -2.96 -28.03
C TRP A 334 19.89 -3.58 -29.35
N VAL A 335 20.11 -4.89 -29.55
CA VAL A 335 19.62 -5.59 -30.75
C VAL A 335 18.09 -5.55 -30.82
N LEU A 336 17.41 -5.64 -29.67
CA LEU A 336 15.95 -5.57 -29.59
C LEU A 336 15.41 -4.14 -29.72
N GLU A 337 16.08 -3.15 -29.11
CA GLU A 337 15.69 -1.73 -29.18
C GLU A 337 16.88 -0.80 -29.53
N PRO A 338 17.27 -0.70 -30.83
CA PRO A 338 18.45 0.05 -31.25
C PRO A 338 18.33 1.58 -31.10
N HIS A 339 17.13 2.11 -30.90
CA HIS A 339 16.90 3.56 -30.79
C HIS A 339 16.76 4.05 -29.35
N ASN A 340 17.00 3.20 -28.36
CA ASN A 340 16.81 3.55 -26.96
C ASN A 340 18.07 4.23 -26.37
N ASP A 341 17.97 5.54 -26.12
CA ASP A 341 19.06 6.35 -25.54
C ASP A 341 19.53 5.85 -24.17
N SER A 342 18.64 5.25 -23.38
CA SER A 342 18.99 4.73 -22.05
C SER A 342 19.96 3.55 -22.13
N ILE A 343 19.78 2.67 -23.13
CA ILE A 343 20.65 1.53 -23.40
C ILE A 343 22.01 2.03 -23.91
N LYS A 344 22.00 3.00 -24.83
CA LYS A 344 23.23 3.62 -25.35
C LYS A 344 24.07 4.25 -24.23
N LYS A 345 23.42 4.99 -23.32
CA LYS A 345 24.07 5.56 -22.13
C LYS A 345 24.64 4.46 -21.23
N ALA A 346 23.88 3.40 -20.97
CA ALA A 346 24.33 2.28 -20.14
C ALA A 346 25.55 1.53 -20.73
N ILE A 347 25.59 1.33 -22.06
CA ILE A 347 26.75 0.74 -22.74
C ILE A 347 27.99 1.62 -22.58
N ARG A 348 27.85 2.95 -22.76
CA ARG A 348 28.95 3.90 -22.57
C ARG A 348 29.47 3.88 -21.13
N THR A 349 28.57 3.95 -20.15
CA THR A 349 28.95 3.92 -18.73
C THR A 349 29.63 2.61 -18.34
N THR A 350 29.17 1.49 -18.90
CA THR A 350 29.77 0.17 -18.65
C THR A 350 31.17 0.08 -19.23
N ASN A 351 31.37 0.55 -20.47
CA ASN A 351 32.70 0.61 -21.10
C ASN A 351 33.68 1.47 -20.30
N LEU A 352 33.24 2.63 -19.80
CA LEU A 352 34.08 3.50 -18.98
C LEU A 352 34.49 2.79 -17.67
N LYS A 353 33.52 2.26 -16.92
CA LYS A 353 33.80 1.54 -15.66
C LYS A 353 34.68 0.30 -15.89
N GLN A 354 34.50 -0.41 -17.00
CA GLN A 354 35.32 -1.55 -17.37
C GLN A 354 36.78 -1.14 -17.67
N ARG A 355 36.99 -0.04 -18.41
CA ARG A 355 38.35 0.47 -18.68
C ARG A 355 39.05 0.90 -17.39
N GLU A 356 38.36 1.65 -16.54
CA GLU A 356 38.88 2.05 -15.23
C GLU A 356 39.27 0.83 -14.38
N TYR A 357 38.44 -0.21 -14.38
CA TYR A 357 38.74 -1.48 -13.70
C TYR A 357 40.00 -2.14 -14.26
N LEU A 358 40.11 -2.27 -15.59
CA LEU A 358 41.28 -2.88 -16.24
C LEU A 358 42.57 -2.07 -16.01
N GLU A 359 42.49 -0.74 -15.89
CA GLU A 359 43.64 0.11 -15.56
C GLU A 359 44.10 -0.10 -14.11
N ILE A 360 43.16 -0.22 -13.17
CA ILE A 360 43.47 -0.58 -11.78
C ILE A 360 44.13 -1.95 -11.74
N GLU A 361 43.53 -2.93 -12.41
CA GLU A 361 44.05 -4.29 -12.49
C GLU A 361 45.48 -4.30 -13.05
N LYS A 362 45.73 -3.64 -14.19
CA LYS A 362 47.10 -3.52 -14.76
C LYS A 362 48.09 -2.89 -13.79
N ARG A 363 47.70 -1.88 -13.01
CA ARG A 363 48.56 -1.27 -11.98
C ARG A 363 48.89 -2.25 -10.87
N LEU A 364 47.90 -3.01 -10.39
CA LEU A 364 48.10 -4.06 -9.38
C LEU A 364 49.09 -5.12 -9.89
N TRP A 365 48.87 -5.68 -11.07
CA TRP A 365 49.77 -6.66 -11.68
C TRP A 365 51.19 -6.11 -11.87
N LYS A 366 51.34 -4.87 -12.34
CA LYS A 366 52.65 -4.22 -12.51
C LYS A 366 53.42 -4.11 -11.19
N ASN A 367 52.71 -3.93 -10.08
CA ASN A 367 53.31 -3.88 -8.74
C ASN A 367 53.67 -5.28 -8.24
N CYS A 368 52.83 -6.30 -8.48
CA CYS A 368 53.13 -7.70 -8.15
C CYS A 368 54.36 -8.25 -8.91
N PHE A 369 54.57 -7.86 -10.18
CA PHE A 369 55.72 -8.31 -10.99
C PHE A 369 57.03 -7.54 -10.75
N ARG A 370 57.02 -6.43 -10.00
CA ARG A 370 58.25 -5.68 -9.66
C ARG A 370 59.05 -6.40 -8.56
N SER A 371 59.82 -7.40 -8.93
CA SER A 371 60.77 -8.08 -8.04
C SER A 371 62.01 -7.21 -7.76
N LYS A 372 61.99 -6.50 -6.61
CA LYS A 372 63.10 -6.14 -5.66
C LYS A 372 63.02 -4.67 -5.18
N LYS A 373 62.40 -4.47 -4.00
CA LYS A 373 62.53 -3.36 -3.02
C LYS A 373 61.37 -3.45 -2.01
N GLU A 374 61.49 -4.35 -1.03
CA GLU A 374 60.37 -4.79 -0.16
C GLU A 374 59.70 -3.67 0.65
N GLN A 375 60.40 -2.61 1.05
CA GLN A 375 59.81 -1.56 1.92
C GLN A 375 59.01 -0.49 1.15
N LEU A 376 59.28 -0.26 -0.14
CA LEU A 376 58.47 0.65 -0.99
C LEU A 376 57.21 -0.06 -1.53
N LYS A 377 57.25 -1.39 -1.70
CA LYS A 377 56.15 -2.23 -2.20
C LYS A 377 54.91 -2.21 -1.30
N VAL A 378 55.10 -2.38 0.01
CA VAL A 378 53.98 -2.46 0.97
C VAL A 378 53.22 -1.13 0.99
N ASN A 379 53.91 0.00 0.92
CA ASN A 379 53.27 1.32 0.95
C ASN A 379 52.54 1.67 -0.36
N GLU A 380 53.11 1.34 -1.52
CA GLU A 380 52.42 1.57 -2.81
C GLU A 380 51.22 0.65 -3.00
N PHE A 381 51.33 -0.63 -2.59
CA PHE A 381 50.21 -1.57 -2.63
C PHE A 381 49.11 -1.16 -1.65
N ARG A 382 49.47 -0.80 -0.41
CA ARG A 382 48.52 -0.30 0.60
C ARG A 382 47.78 0.95 0.12
N LYS A 383 48.48 1.87 -0.58
CA LYS A 383 47.84 3.03 -1.20
C LYS A 383 46.86 2.63 -2.31
N ALA A 384 47.20 1.68 -3.17
CA ALA A 384 46.30 1.19 -4.21
C ALA A 384 45.08 0.44 -3.62
N ALA A 385 45.27 -0.32 -2.54
CA ALA A 385 44.19 -0.97 -1.80
C ALA A 385 43.26 0.03 -1.12
N ARG A 386 43.80 1.11 -0.55
CA ARG A 386 43.02 2.23 -0.01
C ARG A 386 42.22 2.94 -1.09
N ASP A 387 42.84 3.28 -2.22
CA ASP A 387 42.15 3.88 -3.38
C ASP A 387 40.97 3.01 -3.87
N LEU A 388 41.15 1.68 -3.88
CA LEU A 388 40.09 0.73 -4.25
C LEU A 388 38.90 0.81 -3.27
N CYS A 389 39.20 0.82 -1.97
CA CYS A 389 38.18 0.91 -0.91
C CYS A 389 37.46 2.27 -0.93
N GLU A 390 38.18 3.38 -1.06
CA GLU A 390 37.61 4.73 -1.13
C GLU A 390 36.72 4.91 -2.36
N ARG A 391 37.10 4.36 -3.52
CA ARG A 391 36.26 4.39 -4.72
C ARG A 391 34.96 3.61 -4.53
N LEU A 392 35.02 2.47 -3.83
CA LEU A 392 33.81 1.72 -3.51
C LEU A 392 32.91 2.54 -2.61
N ILE A 393 33.45 3.18 -1.57
CA ILE A 393 32.69 4.06 -0.64
C ILE A 393 32.03 5.21 -1.39
N ASN A 394 32.80 5.95 -2.19
CA ASN A 394 32.34 7.15 -2.90
C ASN A 394 31.35 6.84 -4.04
N ASN A 395 31.28 5.60 -4.51
CA ASN A 395 30.35 5.20 -5.56
C ASN A 395 29.04 4.68 -4.97
N ASN A 396 27.98 5.49 -4.99
CA ASN A 396 26.66 5.12 -4.47
C ASN A 396 25.98 4.00 -5.27
N ASP A 397 26.40 3.74 -6.52
CA ASP A 397 25.75 2.76 -7.40
C ASP A 397 26.27 1.32 -7.24
N VAL A 398 27.38 1.13 -6.51
CA VAL A 398 28.08 -0.16 -6.40
C VAL A 398 28.06 -0.63 -4.94
N VAL A 399 27.42 -1.77 -4.70
CA VAL A 399 27.24 -2.34 -3.34
C VAL A 399 28.38 -3.28 -2.96
N ARG A 400 28.95 -3.96 -3.96
CA ARG A 400 30.04 -4.93 -3.80
C ARG A 400 30.90 -4.98 -5.05
N GLN A 401 32.16 -5.37 -4.89
CA GLN A 401 33.14 -5.46 -5.96
C GLN A 401 33.96 -6.74 -5.84
N ASN A 402 34.21 -7.41 -6.97
CA ASN A 402 35.08 -8.58 -7.02
C ASN A 402 36.55 -8.21 -6.88
N LEU A 403 37.29 -8.99 -6.10
CA LEU A 403 38.75 -9.01 -6.11
C LEU A 403 39.23 -10.07 -7.12
N SER A 404 40.28 -9.75 -7.87
CA SER A 404 40.87 -10.66 -8.85
C SER A 404 41.52 -11.87 -8.18
N GLU A 405 41.37 -13.03 -8.82
CA GLU A 405 42.05 -14.26 -8.42
C GLU A 405 43.55 -14.14 -8.78
N GLY A 406 44.45 -14.31 -7.80
CA GLY A 406 45.91 -14.25 -8.03
C GLY A 406 46.75 -13.51 -6.99
N PHE A 407 46.14 -12.81 -6.02
CA PHE A 407 46.90 -12.17 -4.94
C PHE A 407 47.54 -13.19 -3.99
N THR A 408 48.72 -12.85 -3.47
CA THR A 408 49.38 -13.60 -2.40
C THR A 408 48.60 -13.47 -1.08
N LYS A 409 48.86 -14.37 -0.11
CA LYS A 409 48.20 -14.30 1.21
C LYS A 409 48.44 -12.97 1.93
N GLU A 410 49.65 -12.44 1.84
CA GLU A 410 50.05 -11.16 2.45
C GLU A 410 49.29 -9.97 1.82
N GLU A 411 49.09 -9.98 0.50
CA GLU A 411 48.35 -8.93 -0.21
C GLU A 411 46.86 -8.94 0.13
N TYR A 412 46.25 -10.13 0.32
CA TYR A 412 44.87 -10.24 0.81
C TYR A 412 44.71 -9.72 2.24
N GLU A 413 45.71 -9.92 3.11
CA GLU A 413 45.70 -9.37 4.46
C GLU A 413 45.75 -7.84 4.45
N ILE A 414 46.63 -7.25 3.61
CA ILE A 414 46.70 -5.78 3.47
C ILE A 414 45.37 -5.19 2.97
N ILE A 415 44.71 -5.85 2.01
CA ILE A 415 43.39 -5.41 1.51
C ILE A 415 42.34 -5.52 2.63
N ARG A 416 42.35 -6.58 3.44
CA ARG A 416 41.44 -6.74 4.57
C ARG A 416 41.66 -5.69 5.65
N GLU A 417 42.91 -5.35 5.95
CA GLU A 417 43.25 -4.29 6.91
C GLU A 417 42.72 -2.93 6.44
N GLU A 418 43.00 -2.53 5.20
CA GLU A 418 42.54 -1.24 4.66
C GLU A 418 41.01 -1.20 4.51
N ALA A 419 40.39 -2.31 4.12
CA ALA A 419 38.93 -2.43 4.09
C ALA A 419 38.34 -2.27 5.50
N ALA A 420 38.94 -2.88 6.52
CA ALA A 420 38.49 -2.77 7.91
C ALA A 420 38.63 -1.33 8.44
N ILE A 421 39.74 -0.64 8.13
CA ILE A 421 39.96 0.77 8.49
C ILE A 421 38.85 1.66 7.92
N LEU A 422 38.43 1.38 6.68
CA LEU A 422 37.41 2.14 5.97
C LEU A 422 35.97 1.61 6.18
N GLY A 423 35.78 0.65 7.09
CA GLY A 423 34.46 0.11 7.43
C GLY A 423 33.79 -0.74 6.35
N LEU A 424 34.59 -1.43 5.52
CA LEU A 424 34.15 -2.36 4.46
C LEU A 424 34.38 -3.81 4.89
N ASN A 425 33.53 -4.71 4.39
CA ASN A 425 33.60 -6.15 4.68
C ASN A 425 34.16 -6.93 3.49
N VAL A 426 35.06 -7.87 3.75
CA VAL A 426 35.57 -8.80 2.74
C VAL A 426 34.86 -10.15 2.88
N VAL A 427 34.10 -10.55 1.87
CA VAL A 427 33.26 -11.77 1.89
C VAL A 427 33.77 -12.75 0.83
N THR A 428 34.09 -13.97 1.25
CA THR A 428 34.43 -15.06 0.33
C THR A 428 33.17 -15.84 -0.05
N CYS A 429 32.93 -16.03 -1.34
CA CYS A 429 31.86 -16.87 -1.86
C CYS A 429 32.44 -18.00 -2.71
N VAL A 430 32.10 -19.24 -2.35
CA VAL A 430 32.45 -20.43 -3.14
C VAL A 430 31.28 -20.78 -4.05
N ARG A 431 31.50 -20.80 -5.37
CA ARG A 431 30.50 -21.27 -6.35
C ARG A 431 31.15 -22.21 -7.35
N TYR A 432 30.59 -23.41 -7.51
CA TYR A 432 31.08 -24.44 -8.45
C TYR A 432 32.59 -24.77 -8.30
N GLY A 433 33.09 -24.79 -7.06
CA GLY A 433 34.50 -25.07 -6.77
C GLY A 433 35.48 -23.91 -7.04
N LYS A 434 34.98 -22.73 -7.46
CA LYS A 434 35.78 -21.50 -7.55
C LYS A 434 35.51 -20.58 -6.37
N GLU A 435 36.57 -20.15 -5.69
CA GLU A 435 36.50 -19.16 -4.62
C GLU A 435 36.60 -17.75 -5.20
N THR A 436 35.55 -16.96 -5.04
CA THR A 436 35.52 -15.55 -5.44
C THR A 436 35.42 -14.68 -4.20
N ILE A 437 36.33 -13.71 -4.06
CA ILE A 437 36.40 -12.82 -2.89
C ILE A 437 35.82 -11.46 -3.28
N PHE A 438 34.90 -10.95 -2.47
CA PHE A 438 34.18 -9.70 -2.69
C PHE A 438 34.56 -8.67 -1.61
N LEU A 439 34.74 -7.42 -2.01
CA LEU A 439 34.74 -6.25 -1.13
C LEU A 439 33.31 -5.68 -1.09
N GLN A 440 32.72 -5.50 0.08
CA GLN A 440 31.31 -5.14 0.26
C GLN A 440 31.15 -3.98 1.26
N LYS A 441 30.22 -3.06 1.00
CA LYS A 441 29.82 -2.04 1.99
C LYS A 441 29.14 -2.68 3.20
N SER A 442 29.46 -2.20 4.39
CA SER A 442 28.70 -2.53 5.61
C SER A 442 27.24 -2.11 5.43
N ARG A 443 26.31 -3.02 5.67
CA ARG A 443 24.88 -2.69 5.65
C ARG A 443 24.60 -1.77 6.84
N SER A 444 24.20 -0.52 6.57
CA SER A 444 23.47 0.31 7.53
C SER A 444 22.07 -0.24 7.74
#